data_AF-A0A829R899-F1
#
_entry.id   AF-A0A829R899-F1
#
_cell.length_a   1.000
_cell.length_b   1.000
_cell.length_c   1.000
_cell.angle_alpha   90.00
_cell.angle_beta   90.00
_cell.angle_gamma   90.00
#
_symmetry.space_group_name_H-M   'P 1'
#
loop_
_entity.id
_entity.type
_entity.pdbx_description
1 polymer ?
#
loop_
_entity_poly.entity_id
_entity_poly.type
_entity_poly.pdbx_seq_one_letter_code
_entity_poly.pdbx_strand_id
1 'polypeptide(L)'
;MVTKTEFEKSLKQLYERGYVLVRLDEIIKTENGNLHFKGVRLPKGKKPLILSQDDVSYYTYMKGDGFADRLIRTKNHQIKNVYMDDRKKKIGDYDLIPIVDSFVKKHPDFSYHGQKGTIALTGYNGVLGYRTSLSEYGNNRKTKTAIHEAKKVAAELKREGWGFASHSWGHLNMTTSSVAAIKQDNERWQREVKPIIGKTNVLIYPFGADINDWQPYTTKNPKFNYLKKQGFQIFCNVDATHFSWGQKGKDFYRNARINVDGIRMASDLAGKNKVLDPFFDVRKVYDKKERKGKEPA
;
A
#
# COMPACT_ATOMS: atom_id res chain seq x y z
N MET A 1 -6.72 12.18 -1.91
CA MET A 1 -7.53 11.24 -1.10
C MET A 1 -8.83 10.82 -1.78
N VAL A 2 -9.32 9.63 -1.43
CA VAL A 2 -10.63 9.06 -1.81
C VAL A 2 -11.48 8.91 -0.56
N THR A 3 -12.78 9.19 -0.62
CA THR A 3 -13.66 9.01 0.55
C THR A 3 -14.01 7.54 0.77
N LYS A 4 -14.46 7.18 1.98
CA LYS A 4 -14.97 5.83 2.28
C LYS A 4 -16.05 5.41 1.28
N THR A 5 -17.03 6.28 1.03
CA THR A 5 -18.14 6.01 0.11
C THR A 5 -17.65 5.78 -1.33
N GLU A 6 -16.71 6.59 -1.80
CA GLU A 6 -16.10 6.42 -3.12
C GLU A 6 -15.37 5.09 -3.24
N PHE A 7 -14.59 4.72 -2.21
CA PHE A 7 -13.87 3.46 -2.19
C PHE A 7 -14.80 2.25 -2.16
N GLU A 8 -15.85 2.26 -1.32
CA GLU A 8 -16.84 1.18 -1.26
C GLU A 8 -17.56 0.97 -2.59
N LYS A 9 -17.95 2.05 -3.27
CA LYS A 9 -18.55 1.98 -4.61
C LYS A 9 -17.56 1.48 -5.66
N SER A 10 -16.30 1.90 -5.58
CA SER A 10 -15.24 1.44 -6.49
C SER A 10 -14.99 -0.05 -6.32
N LEU A 11 -14.94 -0.54 -5.07
CA LEU A 11 -14.75 -1.94 -4.73
C LEU A 11 -15.89 -2.82 -5.27
N LYS A 12 -17.14 -2.34 -5.15
CA LYS A 12 -18.31 -3.01 -5.76
C LYS A 12 -18.17 -3.13 -7.28
N GLN A 13 -17.80 -2.05 -7.97
CA GLN A 13 -17.62 -2.10 -9.42
C GLN A 13 -16.46 -3.00 -9.85
N LEU A 14 -15.35 -3.02 -9.10
CA LEU A 14 -14.24 -3.95 -9.35
C LEU A 14 -14.72 -5.40 -9.30
N TYR A 15 -15.49 -5.76 -8.27
CA TYR A 15 -16.09 -7.08 -8.15
C TYR A 15 -17.05 -7.42 -9.30
N GLU A 16 -17.97 -6.52 -9.64
CA GLU A 16 -18.92 -6.68 -10.75
C GLU A 16 -18.24 -6.83 -12.11
N ARG A 17 -17.08 -6.20 -12.29
CA ARG A 17 -16.25 -6.29 -13.50
C ARG A 17 -15.36 -7.53 -13.54
N GLY A 18 -15.50 -8.42 -12.56
CA GLY A 18 -14.80 -9.70 -12.50
C GLY A 18 -13.37 -9.63 -12.01
N TYR A 19 -12.94 -8.55 -11.36
CA TYR A 19 -11.62 -8.51 -10.74
C TYR A 19 -11.53 -9.45 -9.53
N VAL A 20 -10.33 -9.99 -9.29
CA VAL A 20 -9.98 -10.86 -8.17
C VAL A 20 -8.64 -10.39 -7.61
N LEU A 21 -8.60 -10.12 -6.31
CA LEU A 21 -7.38 -9.70 -5.61
C LEU A 21 -6.32 -10.79 -5.68
N VAL A 22 -5.11 -10.39 -6.07
CA VAL A 22 -3.89 -11.20 -6.07
C VAL A 22 -2.75 -10.39 -5.46
N ARG A 23 -1.83 -11.05 -4.76
CA ARG A 23 -0.66 -10.41 -4.19
C ARG A 23 0.55 -10.53 -5.11
N LEU A 24 1.18 -9.40 -5.38
CA LEU A 24 2.30 -9.33 -6.33
C LEU A 24 3.50 -10.21 -5.92
N ASP A 25 3.80 -10.28 -4.62
CA ASP A 25 4.87 -11.12 -4.07
C ASP A 25 4.57 -12.62 -4.11
N GLU A 26 3.30 -13.03 -4.19
CA GLU A 26 2.89 -14.44 -4.24
C GLU A 26 2.94 -15.02 -5.66
N ILE A 27 2.74 -14.17 -6.67
CA ILE A 27 2.74 -14.57 -8.08
C ILE A 27 4.14 -14.52 -8.71
N ILE A 28 5.13 -14.05 -7.95
CA ILE A 28 6.54 -13.99 -8.33
C ILE A 28 7.31 -15.04 -7.52
N LYS A 29 8.29 -15.69 -8.16
CA LYS A 29 9.27 -16.54 -7.49
C LYS A 29 10.66 -16.30 -8.07
N THR A 30 11.68 -16.52 -7.25
CA THR A 30 13.07 -16.55 -7.71
C THR A 30 13.60 -17.97 -7.57
N GLU A 31 14.06 -18.55 -8.68
CA GLU A 31 14.69 -19.87 -8.74
C GLU A 31 16.03 -19.74 -9.46
N ASN A 32 17.11 -20.28 -8.87
CA ASN A 32 18.47 -20.22 -9.43
C ASN A 32 18.92 -18.79 -9.83
N GLY A 33 18.52 -17.79 -9.05
CA GLY A 33 18.84 -16.38 -9.31
C GLY A 33 18.04 -15.75 -10.46
N ASN A 34 17.02 -16.43 -11.00
CA ASN A 34 16.13 -15.91 -12.03
C ASN A 34 14.72 -15.72 -11.48
N LEU A 35 14.07 -14.63 -11.84
CA LEU A 35 12.70 -14.30 -11.48
C LEU A 35 11.72 -14.89 -12.49
N HIS A 36 10.71 -15.60 -11.99
CA HIS A 36 9.64 -16.21 -12.76
C HIS A 36 8.28 -15.76 -12.23
N PHE A 37 7.34 -15.53 -13.14
CA PHE A 37 5.92 -15.43 -12.78
C PHE A 37 5.35 -16.84 -12.69
N LYS A 38 4.79 -17.19 -11.54
CA LYS A 38 4.03 -18.44 -11.35
C LYS A 38 2.71 -18.44 -12.13
N GLY A 39 2.25 -17.25 -12.52
CA GLY A 39 0.94 -17.03 -13.11
C GLY A 39 -0.18 -17.05 -12.07
N VAL A 40 -1.39 -16.73 -12.50
CA VAL A 40 -2.62 -16.79 -11.69
C VAL A 40 -3.64 -17.58 -12.50
N ARG A 41 -4.24 -18.60 -11.89
CA ARG A 41 -5.31 -19.38 -12.51
C ARG A 41 -6.65 -18.90 -11.98
N LEU A 42 -7.39 -18.16 -12.79
CA LEU A 42 -8.72 -17.65 -12.43
C LEU A 42 -9.81 -18.32 -13.27
N PRO A 43 -11.05 -18.42 -12.76
CA PRO A 43 -12.20 -18.82 -13.56
C PRO A 43 -12.35 -17.96 -14.82
N LYS A 44 -12.99 -18.53 -15.86
CA LYS A 44 -13.25 -17.81 -17.12
C LYS A 44 -13.97 -16.48 -16.84
N GLY A 45 -13.45 -15.40 -17.42
CA GLY A 45 -14.01 -14.05 -17.28
C GLY A 45 -13.52 -13.26 -16.05
N LYS A 46 -12.84 -13.90 -15.10
CA LYS A 46 -12.21 -13.21 -13.96
C LYS A 46 -10.82 -12.68 -14.32
N LYS A 47 -10.41 -11.57 -13.71
CA LYS A 47 -9.16 -10.85 -14.00
C LYS A 47 -8.37 -10.59 -12.72
N PRO A 48 -7.04 -10.72 -12.70
CA PRO A 48 -6.26 -10.40 -11.52
C PRO A 48 -6.24 -8.89 -11.25
N LEU A 49 -6.27 -8.51 -9.97
CA LEU A 49 -6.10 -7.14 -9.48
C LEU A 49 -5.06 -7.14 -8.37
N ILE A 50 -4.01 -6.33 -8.55
CA ILE A 50 -3.06 -6.03 -7.48
C ILE A 50 -3.52 -4.75 -6.79
N LEU A 51 -3.73 -4.82 -5.48
CA LEU A 51 -4.13 -3.68 -4.65
C LEU A 51 -3.01 -3.35 -3.66
N SER A 52 -2.73 -2.06 -3.48
CA SER A 52 -1.83 -1.58 -2.44
C SER A 52 -2.37 -0.31 -1.79
N GLN A 53 -2.06 -0.13 -0.51
CA GLN A 53 -2.31 1.11 0.22
C GLN A 53 -0.99 1.64 0.75
N ASP A 54 -0.71 2.91 0.44
CA ASP A 54 0.48 3.62 0.91
C ASP A 54 0.17 4.33 2.23
N ASP A 55 1.20 4.65 3.01
CA ASP A 55 1.12 5.48 4.22
C ASP A 55 0.13 5.04 5.29
N VAL A 56 0.00 3.73 5.53
CA VAL A 56 -0.83 3.19 6.63
C VAL A 56 -0.14 3.36 8.00
N SER A 57 0.46 4.53 8.21
CA SER A 57 1.11 4.97 9.43
C SER A 57 0.23 5.93 10.24
N TYR A 58 -0.84 6.46 9.62
CA TYR A 58 -1.81 7.41 10.21
C TYR A 58 -1.09 8.55 10.93
N TYR A 59 -0.47 9.43 10.15
CA TYR A 59 0.46 10.42 10.70
C TYR A 59 -0.21 11.37 11.68
N THR A 60 0.54 11.81 12.68
CA THR A 60 0.02 12.77 13.67
C THR A 60 -0.47 14.08 13.06
N TYR A 61 0.10 14.50 11.92
CA TYR A 61 -0.35 15.71 11.22
C TYR A 61 -1.69 15.55 10.48
N MET A 62 -2.15 14.31 10.23
CA MET A 62 -3.45 14.02 9.59
C MET A 62 -4.62 14.13 10.57
N LYS A 63 -4.35 14.41 11.85
CA LYS A 63 -5.37 14.48 12.89
C LYS A 63 -6.30 15.66 12.62
N GLY A 64 -7.58 15.36 12.41
CA GLY A 64 -8.59 16.35 12.07
C GLY A 64 -8.99 16.35 10.60
N ASP A 65 -8.21 15.68 9.74
CA ASP A 65 -8.44 15.66 8.28
C ASP A 65 -9.40 14.54 7.84
N GLY A 66 -10.09 13.90 8.79
CA GLY A 66 -11.05 12.81 8.53
C GLY A 66 -10.43 11.42 8.35
N PHE A 67 -9.14 11.26 8.64
CA PHE A 67 -8.49 9.94 8.64
C PHE A 67 -8.78 9.15 9.92
N ALA A 68 -8.75 7.82 9.81
CA ALA A 68 -8.64 6.96 11.00
C ALA A 68 -7.33 7.24 11.77
N ASP A 69 -7.31 6.91 13.05
CA ASP A 69 -6.12 7.14 13.90
C ASP A 69 -5.15 5.96 13.86
N ARG A 70 -5.68 4.73 13.77
CA ARG A 70 -4.92 3.48 13.78
C ARG A 70 -5.77 2.28 13.42
N LEU A 71 -5.09 1.18 13.07
CA LEU A 71 -5.67 -0.15 13.05
C LEU A 71 -5.59 -0.80 14.43
N ILE A 72 -6.57 -1.62 14.76
CA ILE A 72 -6.60 -2.46 15.95
C ILE A 72 -7.04 -3.87 15.59
N ARG A 73 -6.57 -4.84 16.36
CA ARG A 73 -7.13 -6.19 16.39
C ARG A 73 -8.20 -6.25 17.48
N THR A 74 -9.42 -6.63 17.11
CA THR A 74 -10.52 -6.80 18.06
C THR A 74 -10.40 -8.13 18.82
N LYS A 75 -11.22 -8.33 19.86
CA LYS A 75 -11.29 -9.60 20.61
C LYS A 75 -11.65 -10.79 19.70
N ASN A 76 -12.44 -10.54 18.64
CA ASN A 76 -12.84 -11.55 17.66
C ASN A 76 -11.82 -11.68 16.51
N HIS A 77 -10.57 -11.24 16.72
CA HIS A 77 -9.49 -11.30 15.73
C HIS A 77 -9.75 -10.54 14.43
N GLN A 78 -10.69 -9.60 14.41
CA GLN A 78 -10.90 -8.76 13.23
C GLN A 78 -9.99 -7.54 13.25
N ILE A 79 -9.54 -7.10 12.08
CA ILE A 79 -8.88 -5.81 11.93
C ILE A 79 -9.96 -4.73 11.72
N LYS A 80 -9.91 -3.68 12.54
CA LYS A 80 -10.80 -2.52 12.47
C LYS A 80 -10.00 -1.24 12.67
N ASN A 81 -10.55 -0.11 12.23
CA ASN A 81 -10.00 1.19 12.56
C ASN A 81 -10.50 1.67 13.92
N VAL A 82 -9.67 2.46 14.60
CA VAL A 82 -10.14 3.47 15.55
C VAL A 82 -10.24 4.79 14.79
N TYR A 83 -11.38 5.48 14.94
CA TYR A 83 -11.64 6.80 14.37
C TYR A 83 -12.17 7.73 15.46
N MET A 84 -11.62 8.94 15.55
CA MET A 84 -12.15 9.97 16.45
C MET A 84 -13.09 10.90 15.70
N ASP A 85 -14.35 10.94 16.15
CA ASP A 85 -15.39 11.84 15.65
C ASP A 85 -15.83 12.77 16.78
N ASP A 86 -15.54 14.08 16.72
CA ASP A 86 -15.85 15.04 17.79
C ASP A 86 -15.49 14.55 19.20
N ARG A 87 -14.24 14.06 19.36
CA ARG A 87 -13.70 13.46 20.59
C ARG A 87 -14.38 12.15 21.04
N LYS A 88 -15.33 11.62 20.28
CA LYS A 88 -15.91 10.29 20.50
C LYS A 88 -15.13 9.25 19.71
N LYS A 89 -14.66 8.24 20.42
CA LYS A 89 -13.98 7.09 19.81
C LYS A 89 -15.01 6.19 19.14
N LYS A 90 -14.84 5.95 17.84
CA LYS A 90 -15.58 4.95 17.06
C LYS A 90 -14.64 3.82 16.64
N ILE A 91 -15.17 2.61 16.56
CA ILE A 91 -14.47 1.42 16.05
C ILE A 91 -15.28 0.87 14.88
N GLY A 92 -14.64 0.61 13.75
CA GLY A 92 -15.36 0.18 12.55
C GLY A 92 -14.48 0.17 11.29
N ASP A 93 -15.13 0.06 10.14
CA ASP A 93 -14.49 0.04 8.83
C ASP A 93 -14.43 1.47 8.28
N TYR A 94 -13.36 2.19 8.63
CA TYR A 94 -13.22 3.61 8.30
C TYR A 94 -12.11 3.89 7.28
N ASP A 95 -11.31 2.87 6.95
CA ASP A 95 -10.25 2.94 5.94
C ASP A 95 -10.22 1.66 5.10
N LEU A 96 -9.44 1.67 4.03
CA LEU A 96 -9.36 0.63 2.99
C LEU A 96 -9.21 -0.78 3.56
N ILE A 97 -8.30 -0.99 4.52
CA ILE A 97 -7.96 -2.32 5.03
C ILE A 97 -9.18 -3.03 5.64
N PRO A 98 -9.87 -2.49 6.68
CA PRO A 98 -11.06 -3.14 7.22
C PRO A 98 -12.23 -3.23 6.23
N ILE A 99 -12.36 -2.26 5.31
CA ILE A 99 -13.40 -2.31 4.25
C ILE A 99 -13.16 -3.51 3.34
N VAL A 100 -11.92 -3.73 2.88
CA VAL A 100 -11.54 -4.87 2.04
C VAL A 100 -11.71 -6.19 2.81
N ASP A 101 -11.30 -6.25 4.08
CA ASP A 101 -11.50 -7.45 4.92
C ASP A 101 -12.98 -7.84 5.00
N SER A 102 -13.85 -6.86 5.31
CA SER A 102 -15.30 -7.08 5.37
C SER A 102 -15.90 -7.45 4.01
N PHE A 103 -15.38 -6.89 2.91
CA PHE A 103 -15.85 -7.18 1.56
C PHE A 103 -15.46 -8.60 1.13
N VAL A 104 -14.20 -9.00 1.29
CA VAL A 104 -13.72 -10.35 0.97
C VAL A 104 -14.42 -11.40 1.83
N LYS A 105 -14.70 -11.11 3.11
CA LYS A 105 -15.48 -12.02 3.95
C LYS A 105 -16.89 -12.30 3.39
N LYS A 106 -17.52 -11.31 2.74
CA LYS A 106 -18.83 -11.45 2.08
C LYS A 106 -18.74 -12.02 0.67
N HIS A 107 -17.61 -11.80 0.00
CA HIS A 107 -17.33 -12.18 -1.39
C HIS A 107 -16.00 -12.92 -1.48
N PRO A 108 -15.92 -14.18 -0.97
CA PRO A 108 -14.66 -14.91 -0.94
C PRO A 108 -14.05 -15.16 -2.33
N ASP A 109 -14.87 -15.17 -3.39
CA ASP A 109 -14.43 -15.29 -4.78
C ASP A 109 -13.78 -14.00 -5.34
N PHE A 110 -13.82 -12.89 -4.60
CA PHE A 110 -13.08 -11.67 -4.91
C PHE A 110 -11.58 -11.78 -4.55
N SER A 111 -11.15 -12.88 -3.92
CA SER A 111 -9.79 -13.02 -3.40
C SER A 111 -9.17 -14.36 -3.82
N TYR A 112 -8.01 -14.31 -4.47
CA TYR A 112 -7.28 -15.51 -4.86
C TYR A 112 -6.56 -16.10 -3.64
N HIS A 113 -6.99 -17.28 -3.19
CA HIS A 113 -6.44 -17.97 -2.01
C HIS A 113 -6.45 -17.10 -0.72
N GLY A 114 -7.46 -16.24 -0.55
CA GLY A 114 -7.54 -15.33 0.58
C GLY A 114 -6.56 -14.16 0.54
N GLN A 115 -5.80 -13.99 -0.56
CA GLN A 115 -4.91 -12.84 -0.75
C GLN A 115 -5.70 -11.53 -0.82
N LYS A 116 -5.19 -10.51 -0.13
CA LYS A 116 -5.73 -9.15 -0.18
C LYS A 116 -4.70 -8.25 -0.87
N GLY A 117 -4.45 -7.06 -0.33
CA GLY A 117 -3.46 -6.13 -0.87
C GLY A 117 -2.10 -6.20 -0.20
N THR A 118 -1.25 -5.26 -0.59
CA THR A 118 0.03 -4.95 0.05
C THR A 118 -0.05 -3.62 0.78
N ILE A 119 0.39 -3.61 2.04
CA ILE A 119 0.42 -2.41 2.89
C ILE A 119 1.83 -1.82 2.84
N ALA A 120 1.97 -0.65 2.23
CA ALA A 120 3.21 0.12 2.27
C ALA A 120 3.25 0.94 3.56
N LEU A 121 4.36 0.84 4.28
CA LEU A 121 4.53 1.53 5.55
C LEU A 121 5.72 2.46 5.50
N THR A 122 5.62 3.56 6.24
CA THR A 122 6.77 4.39 6.62
C THR A 122 7.11 4.19 8.09
N GLY A 123 8.24 4.72 8.52
CA GLY A 123 8.85 4.39 9.81
C GLY A 123 8.93 5.55 10.78
N TYR A 124 9.11 6.79 10.29
CA TYR A 124 9.37 7.95 11.13
C TYR A 124 8.25 8.21 12.15
N ASN A 125 6.99 8.21 11.76
CA ASN A 125 5.88 8.39 12.70
C ASN A 125 5.41 7.07 13.33
N GLY A 126 6.10 5.97 13.03
CA GLY A 126 5.69 4.60 13.33
C GLY A 126 4.75 3.98 12.30
N VAL A 127 4.16 2.83 12.65
CA VAL A 127 3.42 1.97 11.71
C VAL A 127 2.00 1.67 12.22
N LEU A 128 1.05 1.48 11.30
CA LEU A 128 -0.33 1.06 11.60
C LEU A 128 -1.07 2.00 12.58
N GLY A 129 -0.56 3.22 12.77
CA GLY A 129 -1.08 4.24 13.70
C GLY A 129 -0.52 4.15 15.11
N TYR A 130 0.50 3.32 15.31
CA TYR A 130 1.25 3.20 16.55
C TYR A 130 2.57 3.96 16.44
N ARG A 131 2.90 4.74 17.48
CA ARG A 131 4.13 5.53 17.55
C ARG A 131 5.32 4.64 17.91
N THR A 132 5.78 3.88 16.92
CA THR A 132 6.78 2.82 17.10
C THR A 132 8.21 3.25 16.79
N SER A 133 8.42 4.44 16.22
CA SER A 133 9.77 4.90 15.89
C SER A 133 10.59 5.15 17.14
N LEU A 134 11.70 4.43 17.25
CA LEU A 134 12.66 4.66 18.32
C LEU A 134 13.46 5.96 18.07
N SER A 135 13.72 6.27 16.80
CA SER A 135 14.42 7.50 16.41
C SER A 135 13.59 8.76 16.71
N GLU A 136 12.28 8.75 16.47
CA GLU A 136 11.43 9.94 16.73
C GLU A 136 10.89 10.00 18.17
N TYR A 137 10.52 8.87 18.77
CA TYR A 137 9.84 8.86 20.08
C TYR A 137 10.70 8.33 21.23
N GLY A 138 11.95 7.93 20.97
CA GLY A 138 12.88 7.38 21.95
C GLY A 138 12.58 5.94 22.38
N ASN A 139 13.59 5.28 22.95
CA ASN A 139 13.49 3.91 23.46
C ASN A 139 12.93 3.88 24.90
N ASN A 140 11.63 4.17 25.04
CA ASN A 140 10.95 4.19 26.34
C ASN A 140 9.77 3.20 26.40
N ARG A 141 9.14 3.11 27.58
CA ARG A 141 8.00 2.20 27.81
C ARG A 141 6.85 2.43 26.82
N LYS A 142 6.51 3.68 26.49
CA LYS A 142 5.40 3.98 25.57
C LYS A 142 5.69 3.45 24.17
N THR A 143 6.88 3.71 23.63
CA THR A 143 7.31 3.22 22.31
C THR A 143 7.38 1.69 22.28
N LYS A 144 7.91 1.05 23.33
CA LYS A 144 7.92 -0.42 23.46
C LYS A 144 6.52 -1.03 23.47
N THR A 145 5.57 -0.42 24.18
CA THR A 145 4.16 -0.84 24.16
C THR A 145 3.55 -0.67 22.76
N ALA A 146 3.80 0.46 22.09
CA ALA A 146 3.33 0.70 20.73
C ALA A 146 3.86 -0.36 19.75
N ILE A 147 5.14 -0.72 19.85
CA ILE A 147 5.77 -1.79 19.05
C ILE A 147 5.08 -3.13 19.30
N HIS A 148 4.80 -3.48 20.56
CA HIS A 148 4.14 -4.73 20.92
C HIS A 148 2.72 -4.83 20.36
N GLU A 149 1.93 -3.76 20.46
CA GLU A 149 0.57 -3.73 19.90
C GLU A 149 0.58 -3.75 18.37
N ALA A 150 1.48 -3.00 17.74
CA ALA A 150 1.65 -3.01 16.29
C ALA A 150 2.01 -4.41 15.76
N LYS A 151 2.85 -5.17 16.49
CA LYS A 151 3.19 -6.56 16.15
C LYS A 151 1.96 -7.47 16.14
N LYS A 152 1.05 -7.32 17.10
CA LYS A 152 -0.20 -8.11 17.13
C LYS A 152 -1.08 -7.81 15.93
N VAL A 153 -1.21 -6.52 15.57
CA VAL A 153 -1.99 -6.10 14.39
C VAL A 153 -1.33 -6.58 13.10
N ALA A 154 -0.01 -6.44 12.96
CA ALA A 154 0.73 -6.91 11.79
C ALA A 154 0.63 -8.43 11.61
N ALA A 155 0.70 -9.21 12.68
CA ALA A 155 0.55 -10.66 12.63
C ALA A 155 -0.86 -11.07 12.16
N GLU A 156 -1.90 -10.38 12.63
CA GLU A 156 -3.28 -10.63 12.22
C GLU A 156 -3.52 -10.23 10.75
N LEU A 157 -3.00 -9.08 10.31
CA LEU A 157 -3.04 -8.66 8.91
C LEU A 157 -2.46 -9.74 7.97
N LYS A 158 -1.32 -10.33 8.33
CA LYS A 158 -0.72 -11.43 7.55
C LYS A 158 -1.61 -12.67 7.51
N ARG A 159 -2.16 -13.07 8.66
CA ARG A 159 -3.09 -14.20 8.75
C ARG A 159 -4.32 -13.99 7.87
N GLU A 160 -4.77 -12.75 7.79
CA GLU A 160 -5.88 -12.29 6.96
C GLU A 160 -5.50 -12.12 5.47
N GLY A 161 -4.28 -12.44 5.05
CA GLY A 161 -3.88 -12.45 3.64
C GLY A 161 -3.22 -11.17 3.13
N TRP A 162 -2.96 -10.18 4.00
CA TRP A 162 -2.23 -8.96 3.64
C TRP A 162 -0.72 -9.19 3.56
N GLY A 163 -0.10 -8.54 2.58
CA GLY A 163 1.36 -8.41 2.47
C GLY A 163 1.83 -7.06 2.97
N PHE A 164 3.14 -6.90 3.14
CA PHE A 164 3.76 -5.63 3.50
C PHE A 164 4.82 -5.22 2.49
N ALA A 165 5.00 -3.92 2.31
CA ALA A 165 6.09 -3.33 1.54
C ALA A 165 6.83 -2.28 2.37
N SER A 166 8.11 -2.09 2.05
CA SER A 166 8.80 -0.86 2.46
C SER A 166 8.23 0.30 1.66
N HIS A 167 7.94 1.40 2.33
CA HIS A 167 7.71 2.70 1.72
C HIS A 167 8.79 3.69 2.17
N SER A 168 10.02 3.20 2.36
CA SER A 168 11.12 3.86 3.06
C SER A 168 10.79 4.17 4.54
N TRP A 169 11.80 4.52 5.34
CA TRP A 169 11.58 4.96 6.72
C TRP A 169 11.04 6.38 6.80
N GLY A 170 11.63 7.32 6.05
CA GLY A 170 11.34 8.75 6.13
C GLY A 170 10.39 9.28 5.06
N HIS A 171 9.73 8.41 4.28
CA HIS A 171 8.97 8.81 3.09
C HIS A 171 9.87 9.53 2.05
N LEU A 172 11.03 8.92 1.78
CA LEU A 172 12.13 9.47 1.00
C LEU A 172 11.85 9.47 -0.51
N ASN A 173 12.03 10.62 -1.17
CA ASN A 173 12.07 10.69 -2.64
C ASN A 173 13.38 10.03 -3.14
N MET A 174 13.29 8.81 -3.66
CA MET A 174 14.47 8.05 -4.05
C MET A 174 15.05 8.46 -5.41
N THR A 175 14.30 9.20 -6.25
CA THR A 175 14.82 9.78 -7.50
C THR A 175 15.94 10.78 -7.21
N THR A 176 15.70 11.72 -6.29
CA THR A 176 16.63 12.82 -6.00
C THR A 176 17.63 12.52 -4.88
N SER A 177 17.32 11.55 -4.01
CA SER A 177 18.20 11.21 -2.89
C SER A 177 19.51 10.56 -3.31
N SER A 178 20.58 10.80 -2.56
CA SER A 178 21.86 10.10 -2.75
C SER A 178 21.78 8.64 -2.29
N VAL A 179 22.72 7.80 -2.75
CA VAL A 179 22.84 6.40 -2.29
C VAL A 179 23.07 6.33 -0.78
N ALA A 180 23.83 7.27 -0.22
CA ALA A 180 24.10 7.35 1.22
C ALA A 180 22.82 7.64 2.02
N ALA A 181 21.99 8.59 1.55
CA ALA A 181 20.70 8.89 2.17
C ALA A 181 19.75 7.68 2.12
N ILE A 182 19.64 7.01 0.95
CA ILE A 182 18.85 5.79 0.80
C ILE A 182 19.34 4.68 1.74
N LYS A 183 20.67 4.53 1.89
CA LYS A 183 21.24 3.55 2.81
C LYS A 183 20.88 3.86 4.26
N GLN A 184 21.06 5.10 4.70
CA GLN A 184 20.74 5.51 6.06
C GLN A 184 19.25 5.33 6.39
N ASP A 185 18.38 5.73 5.46
CA ASP A 185 16.93 5.57 5.57
C ASP A 185 16.55 4.08 5.68
N ASN A 186 17.02 3.25 4.75
CA ASN A 186 16.71 1.82 4.77
C ASN A 186 17.30 1.13 6.01
N GLU A 187 18.47 1.53 6.51
CA GLU A 187 18.99 0.99 7.77
C GLU A 187 18.06 1.30 8.95
N ARG A 188 17.45 2.49 9.01
CA ARG A 188 16.40 2.79 10.01
C ARG A 188 15.16 1.93 9.79
N TRP A 189 14.73 1.77 8.53
CA TRP A 189 13.62 0.88 8.17
C TRP A 189 13.81 -0.54 8.71
N GLN A 190 14.99 -1.11 8.46
CA GLN A 190 15.36 -2.47 8.87
C GLN A 190 15.44 -2.61 10.39
N ARG A 191 15.82 -1.55 11.12
CA ARG A 191 15.90 -1.56 12.59
C ARG A 191 14.55 -1.35 13.26
N GLU A 192 13.68 -0.51 12.71
CA GLU A 192 12.48 -0.06 13.43
C GLU A 192 11.18 -0.70 12.93
N VAL A 193 11.06 -0.94 11.63
CA VAL A 193 9.79 -1.42 11.06
C VAL A 193 9.82 -2.92 10.77
N LYS A 194 10.90 -3.43 10.16
CA LYS A 194 11.04 -4.87 9.90
C LYS A 194 10.83 -5.76 11.13
N PRO A 195 11.27 -5.41 12.36
CA PRO A 195 10.99 -6.26 13.52
C PRO A 195 9.50 -6.34 13.89
N ILE A 196 8.67 -5.41 13.41
CA ILE A 196 7.22 -5.38 13.65
C ILE A 196 6.48 -6.19 12.59
N ILE A 197 6.79 -5.94 11.32
CA ILE A 197 6.05 -6.52 10.19
C ILE A 197 6.75 -7.71 9.54
N GLY A 198 7.95 -8.08 9.97
CA GLY A 198 8.79 -9.10 9.32
C GLY A 198 9.49 -8.63 8.05
N LYS A 199 10.17 -9.57 7.37
CA LYS A 199 10.85 -9.30 6.09
C LYS A 199 9.83 -9.05 4.97
N THR A 200 10.20 -8.18 4.03
CA THR A 200 9.53 -7.99 2.75
C THR A 200 10.57 -7.79 1.65
N ASN A 201 10.26 -8.26 0.45
CA ASN A 201 11.04 -8.04 -0.77
C ASN A 201 10.40 -6.98 -1.69
N VAL A 202 9.32 -6.33 -1.25
CA VAL A 202 8.59 -5.30 -1.99
C VAL A 202 9.00 -3.91 -1.49
N LEU A 203 9.43 -3.07 -2.41
CA LEU A 203 9.63 -1.63 -2.20
C LEU A 203 8.65 -0.88 -3.07
N ILE A 204 7.80 -0.09 -2.41
CA ILE A 204 6.94 0.89 -3.06
C ILE A 204 7.61 2.24 -2.88
N TYR A 205 7.93 2.97 -3.95
CA TYR A 205 8.61 4.25 -3.85
C TYR A 205 7.66 5.35 -3.37
N PRO A 206 8.00 6.09 -2.30
CA PRO A 206 7.32 7.33 -1.94
C PRO A 206 7.19 8.25 -3.13
N PHE A 207 6.02 8.89 -3.27
CA PHE A 207 5.68 9.77 -4.41
C PHE A 207 5.72 9.08 -5.80
N GLY A 208 5.91 7.76 -5.87
CA GLY A 208 6.25 7.08 -7.12
C GLY A 208 7.64 7.42 -7.66
N ALA A 209 8.51 8.01 -6.82
CA ALA A 209 9.82 8.53 -7.18
C ALA A 209 10.83 7.40 -7.47
N ASP A 210 10.79 6.92 -8.69
CA ASP A 210 11.62 5.84 -9.20
C ASP A 210 13.13 6.17 -9.15
N ILE A 211 13.97 5.15 -8.96
CA ILE A 211 15.43 5.28 -8.93
C ILE A 211 16.07 5.32 -10.32
N ASN A 212 15.28 5.12 -11.38
CA ASN A 212 15.72 5.16 -12.76
C ASN A 212 14.64 5.76 -13.68
N ASP A 213 15.02 6.08 -14.91
CA ASP A 213 14.08 6.41 -15.98
C ASP A 213 13.33 5.17 -16.51
N TRP A 214 12.76 5.23 -17.71
CA TRP A 214 12.03 4.12 -18.33
C TRP A 214 12.90 2.90 -18.67
N GLN A 215 14.23 3.05 -18.68
CA GLN A 215 15.14 1.97 -19.07
C GLN A 215 15.22 0.85 -18.01
N PRO A 216 15.65 -0.36 -18.40
CA PRO A 216 15.91 -1.46 -17.48
C PRO A 216 16.85 -1.08 -16.35
N TYR A 217 16.48 -1.44 -15.12
CA TYR A 217 17.44 -1.37 -14.02
C TYR A 217 18.64 -2.28 -14.31
N THR A 218 19.83 -1.74 -14.08
CA THR A 218 21.08 -2.47 -14.19
C THR A 218 21.87 -2.31 -12.90
N THR A 219 22.74 -3.28 -12.60
CA THR A 219 23.64 -3.23 -11.44
C THR A 219 24.63 -2.06 -11.49
N LYS A 220 24.75 -1.37 -12.64
CA LYS A 220 25.50 -0.10 -12.76
C LYS A 220 24.82 1.05 -12.01
N ASN A 221 23.49 1.02 -11.83
CA ASN A 221 22.81 1.99 -10.98
C ASN A 221 23.08 1.66 -9.50
N PRO A 222 23.82 2.50 -8.76
CA PRO A 222 24.24 2.18 -7.39
C PRO A 222 23.07 2.13 -6.41
N LYS A 223 21.97 2.88 -6.66
CA LYS A 223 20.74 2.80 -5.84
C LYS A 223 20.11 1.43 -5.99
N PHE A 224 19.94 0.97 -7.21
CA PHE A 224 19.38 -0.35 -7.51
C PHE A 224 20.25 -1.47 -6.92
N ASN A 225 21.57 -1.42 -7.16
CA ASN A 225 22.52 -2.40 -6.63
C ASN A 225 22.45 -2.50 -5.09
N TYR A 226 22.40 -1.35 -4.40
CA TYR A 226 22.23 -1.34 -2.95
C TYR A 226 20.90 -1.97 -2.54
N LEU A 227 19.76 -1.49 -3.07
CA LEU A 227 18.43 -1.97 -2.68
C LEU A 227 18.24 -3.47 -2.96
N LYS A 228 18.76 -3.98 -4.07
CA LYS A 228 18.80 -5.42 -4.37
C LYS A 228 19.58 -6.21 -3.33
N LYS A 229 20.76 -5.73 -2.91
CA LYS A 229 21.55 -6.36 -1.83
C LYS A 229 20.82 -6.38 -0.49
N GLN A 230 19.88 -5.46 -0.26
CA GLN A 230 19.04 -5.45 0.94
C GLN A 230 17.87 -6.46 0.89
N GLY A 231 17.71 -7.18 -0.23
CA GLY A 231 16.71 -8.23 -0.40
C GLY A 231 15.43 -7.77 -1.11
N PHE A 232 15.36 -6.53 -1.60
CA PHE A 232 14.26 -6.10 -2.45
C PHE A 232 14.36 -6.75 -3.84
N GLN A 233 13.23 -7.18 -4.38
CA GLN A 233 13.13 -7.78 -5.70
C GLN A 233 11.99 -7.18 -6.52
N ILE A 234 10.98 -6.61 -5.85
CA ILE A 234 9.82 -6.00 -6.46
C ILE A 234 9.87 -4.50 -6.16
N PHE A 235 9.84 -3.69 -7.21
CA PHE A 235 9.99 -2.24 -7.14
C PHE A 235 8.79 -1.57 -7.79
N CYS A 236 8.04 -0.78 -7.04
CA CYS A 236 6.80 -0.19 -7.53
C CYS A 236 6.87 1.34 -7.55
N ASN A 237 6.76 1.93 -8.73
CA ASN A 237 6.59 3.37 -8.93
C ASN A 237 5.10 3.71 -9.14
N VAL A 238 4.83 4.97 -9.44
CA VAL A 238 3.52 5.42 -9.92
C VAL A 238 3.68 5.89 -11.36
N ASP A 239 2.95 5.28 -12.26
CA ASP A 239 2.79 5.72 -13.64
C ASP A 239 1.40 5.28 -14.10
N ALA A 240 0.63 6.26 -14.53
CA ALA A 240 -0.77 6.14 -14.92
C ALA A 240 -1.01 6.65 -16.34
N THR A 241 0.04 6.62 -17.17
CA THR A 241 -0.03 6.84 -18.62
C THR A 241 -0.57 5.62 -19.35
N HIS A 242 -0.44 4.43 -18.74
CA HIS A 242 -0.90 3.15 -19.28
C HIS A 242 -1.75 2.41 -18.24
N PHE A 243 -2.66 1.55 -18.72
CA PHE A 243 -3.50 0.69 -17.85
C PHE A 243 -2.66 -0.32 -17.05
N SER A 244 -1.56 -0.81 -17.61
CA SER A 244 -0.63 -1.70 -16.93
C SER A 244 0.75 -1.58 -17.56
N TRP A 245 1.79 -1.50 -16.73
CA TRP A 245 3.18 -1.56 -17.17
C TRP A 245 4.04 -2.31 -16.15
N GLY A 246 4.98 -3.09 -16.66
CA GLY A 246 5.93 -3.83 -15.86
C GLY A 246 7.18 -4.18 -16.64
N GLN A 247 8.29 -4.30 -15.92
CA GLN A 247 9.60 -4.61 -16.46
C GLN A 247 10.20 -5.77 -15.67
N LYS A 248 10.27 -6.93 -16.33
CA LYS A 248 10.91 -8.12 -15.76
C LYS A 248 12.39 -8.12 -16.10
N GLY A 249 13.23 -7.95 -15.11
CA GLY A 249 14.67 -8.21 -15.22
C GLY A 249 14.98 -9.69 -15.02
N LYS A 250 16.29 -10.01 -14.97
CA LYS A 250 16.76 -11.36 -14.64
C LYS A 250 16.26 -11.78 -13.26
N ASP A 251 16.39 -10.91 -12.26
CA ASP A 251 16.20 -11.23 -10.85
C ASP A 251 15.37 -10.18 -10.09
N PHE A 252 14.69 -9.29 -10.82
CA PHE A 252 13.82 -8.25 -10.26
C PHE A 252 12.60 -8.02 -11.14
N TYR A 253 11.55 -7.46 -10.55
CA TYR A 253 10.39 -6.97 -11.26
C TYR A 253 10.11 -5.53 -10.84
N ARG A 254 9.96 -4.66 -11.83
CA ARG A 254 9.54 -3.28 -11.63
C ARG A 254 8.11 -3.13 -12.15
N ASN A 255 7.23 -2.52 -11.38
CA ASN A 255 5.81 -2.42 -11.72
C ASN A 255 5.29 -1.00 -11.52
N ALA A 256 4.70 -0.43 -12.56
CA ALA A 256 3.96 0.81 -12.42
C ALA A 256 2.62 0.54 -11.73
N ARG A 257 2.25 1.43 -10.81
CA ARG A 257 0.92 1.48 -10.20
C ARG A 257 0.19 2.72 -10.67
N ILE A 258 -1.13 2.61 -10.71
CA ILE A 258 -2.02 3.74 -10.95
C ILE A 258 -2.47 4.29 -9.59
N ASN A 259 -2.19 5.56 -9.32
CA ASN A 259 -2.69 6.23 -8.13
C ASN A 259 -4.21 6.42 -8.23
N VAL A 260 -4.94 6.08 -7.17
CA VAL A 260 -6.39 6.33 -7.06
C VAL A 260 -6.59 7.35 -5.94
N ASP A 261 -6.76 8.61 -6.33
CA ASP A 261 -6.95 9.74 -5.44
C ASP A 261 -7.85 10.81 -6.08
N GLY A 262 -8.08 11.91 -5.36
CA GLY A 262 -8.88 13.03 -5.84
C GLY A 262 -8.34 13.70 -7.09
N ILE A 263 -7.01 13.77 -7.25
CA ILE A 263 -6.36 14.36 -8.42
C ILE A 263 -6.63 13.48 -9.66
N ARG A 264 -6.45 12.16 -9.53
CA ARG A 264 -6.72 11.20 -10.60
C ARG A 264 -8.20 11.18 -10.95
N MET A 265 -9.09 11.14 -9.97
CA MET A 265 -10.54 11.17 -10.22
C MET A 265 -10.96 12.49 -10.89
N ALA A 266 -10.41 13.63 -10.48
CA ALA A 266 -10.70 14.92 -11.13
C ALA A 266 -10.18 14.96 -12.58
N SER A 267 -8.97 14.45 -12.82
CA SER A 267 -8.39 14.32 -14.17
C SER A 267 -9.25 13.44 -15.08
N ASP A 268 -9.76 12.34 -14.55
CA ASP A 268 -10.72 11.48 -15.26
C ASP A 268 -12.02 12.24 -15.56
N LEU A 269 -12.66 12.86 -14.57
CA LEU A 269 -13.91 13.61 -14.77
C LEU A 269 -13.76 14.74 -15.80
N ALA A 270 -12.60 15.38 -15.86
CA ALA A 270 -12.27 16.41 -16.85
C ALA A 270 -11.93 15.86 -18.25
N GLY A 271 -11.93 14.54 -18.43
CA GLY A 271 -11.60 13.88 -19.70
C GLY A 271 -10.12 13.88 -20.06
N LYS A 272 -9.24 14.30 -19.16
CA LYS A 272 -7.79 14.44 -19.42
C LYS A 272 -7.06 13.11 -19.39
N ASN A 273 -7.43 12.22 -18.47
CA ASN A 273 -6.84 10.89 -18.39
C ASN A 273 -7.88 9.87 -17.87
N LYS A 274 -8.20 8.89 -18.71
CA LYS A 274 -9.24 7.86 -18.49
C LYS A 274 -8.71 6.50 -18.02
N VAL A 275 -7.52 6.47 -17.44
CA VAL A 275 -6.86 5.21 -17.02
C VAL A 275 -7.65 4.42 -15.98
N LEU A 276 -8.62 5.03 -15.29
CA LEU A 276 -9.47 4.38 -14.30
C LEU A 276 -10.68 3.63 -14.91
N ASP A 277 -11.11 3.98 -16.11
CA ASP A 277 -12.32 3.42 -16.76
C ASP A 277 -12.39 1.88 -16.79
N PRO A 278 -11.28 1.15 -16.99
CA PRO A 278 -11.31 -0.31 -16.92
C PRO A 278 -11.68 -0.84 -15.52
N PHE A 279 -11.30 -0.13 -14.46
CA PHE A 279 -11.48 -0.53 -13.07
C PHE A 279 -12.86 -0.14 -12.53
N PHE A 280 -13.27 1.11 -12.71
CA PHE A 280 -14.57 1.62 -12.27
C PHE A 280 -14.92 2.94 -12.97
N ASP A 281 -16.21 3.24 -13.04
CA ASP A 281 -16.70 4.51 -13.59
C ASP A 281 -16.61 5.61 -12.51
N VAL A 282 -15.68 6.55 -12.71
CA VAL A 282 -15.44 7.67 -11.77
C VAL A 282 -16.72 8.48 -11.54
N ARG A 283 -17.55 8.71 -12.56
CA ARG A 283 -18.78 9.52 -12.45
C ARG A 283 -19.82 8.90 -11.53
N LYS A 284 -19.83 7.56 -11.44
CA LYS A 284 -20.77 6.81 -10.60
C LYS A 284 -20.27 6.65 -9.16
N VAL A 285 -18.96 6.67 -8.94
CA VAL A 285 -18.39 6.52 -7.59
C VAL A 285 -18.21 7.86 -6.88
N TYR A 286 -17.86 8.92 -7.62
CA TYR A 286 -17.48 10.23 -7.09
C TYR A 286 -18.56 10.82 -6.16
N ASP A 287 -18.15 11.19 -4.95
CA ASP A 287 -19.06 11.73 -3.94
C ASP A 287 -19.10 13.26 -4.05
N LYS A 288 -20.07 13.75 -4.83
CA LYS A 288 -20.29 15.18 -5.01
C LYS A 288 -20.63 15.92 -3.72
N LYS A 289 -21.24 15.25 -2.73
CA LYS A 289 -21.66 15.90 -1.48
C LYS A 289 -20.44 16.15 -0.60
N GLU A 290 -19.61 15.14 -0.39
CA GLU A 290 -18.39 15.22 0.41
C GLU A 290 -17.33 16.16 -0.19
N ARG A 291 -17.35 16.33 -1.52
CA ARG A 291 -16.41 17.19 -2.25
C ARG A 291 -16.93 18.60 -2.52
N LYS A 292 -18.17 18.94 -2.15
CA LYS A 292 -18.71 20.28 -2.36
C LYS A 292 -17.96 21.31 -1.49
N GLY A 293 -17.37 22.33 -2.11
CA GLY A 293 -16.63 23.38 -1.42
C GLY A 293 -15.18 23.01 -1.03
N LYS A 294 -14.68 21.86 -1.47
CA LYS A 294 -13.27 21.45 -1.31
C LYS A 294 -12.63 21.42 -2.70
N GLU A 295 -11.73 22.36 -2.98
CA GLU A 295 -10.92 22.30 -4.21
C GLU A 295 -10.11 20.98 -4.23
N PRO A 296 -9.84 20.40 -5.41
CA PRO A 296 -8.94 19.27 -5.50
C PRO A 296 -7.54 19.70 -5.05
N ALA A 297 -7.12 19.21 -3.88
CA ALA A 297 -5.75 19.26 -3.40
C ALA A 297 -4.84 18.40 -4.27
#